data_AF-A0A1Q7ISJ6-F1
#
_entry.id   AF-A0A1Q7ISJ6-F1
#
_cell.length_a   1.000
_cell.length_b   1.000
_cell.length_c   1.000
_cell.angle_alpha   90.00
_cell.angle_beta   90.00
_cell.angle_gamma   90.00
#
_symmetry.space_group_name_H-M   'P 1'
#
loop_
_entity.id
_entity.type
_entity.pdbx_description
1 polymer ?
#
loop_
_entity_poly.entity_id
_entity_poly.type
_entity_poly.pdbx_seq_one_letter_code
_entity_poly.pdbx_strand_id
1 'polypeptide(L)'
;MAECFEGSDFIANAALSRDAGMSSEAFIGRMEEDFIAIQGFPSELRWFVRDPDDESFLLESAREVFAHPGAAESHRQTFLQACVERMAG
;
A
#
# COMPACT_ATOMS: atom_id res chain seq x y z
N MET A 1 -12.43 2.46 -7.68
CA MET A 1 -11.65 3.48 -8.42
C MET A 1 -11.05 4.53 -7.50
N ALA A 2 -11.81 5.20 -6.62
CA ALA A 2 -11.24 6.13 -5.61
C ALA A 2 -10.17 5.46 -4.72
N GLU A 3 -10.45 4.26 -4.18
CA GLU A 3 -9.49 3.50 -3.38
C GLU A 3 -8.17 3.18 -4.11
N CYS A 4 -8.17 3.01 -5.44
CA CYS A 4 -6.92 2.81 -6.18
C CYS A 4 -6.08 4.10 -6.28
N PHE A 5 -6.73 5.26 -6.37
CA PHE A 5 -6.01 6.54 -6.32
C PHE A 5 -5.43 6.77 -4.93
N GLU A 6 -6.23 6.57 -3.89
CA GLU A 6 -5.78 6.71 -2.49
C GLU A 6 -4.67 5.70 -2.14
N GLY A 7 -4.80 4.44 -2.58
CA GLY A 7 -3.75 3.43 -2.42
C GLY A 7 -2.47 3.82 -3.17
N SER A 8 -2.59 4.40 -4.37
CA SER A 8 -1.42 4.90 -5.11
C SER A 8 -0.73 6.07 -4.39
N ASP A 9 -1.51 6.94 -3.74
CA ASP A 9 -0.98 8.03 -2.89
C ASP A 9 -0.24 7.45 -1.69
N PHE A 10 -0.81 6.43 -1.04
CA PHE A 10 -0.17 5.74 0.07
C PHE A 10 1.18 5.14 -0.33
N ILE A 11 1.25 4.46 -1.48
CA ILE A 11 2.51 3.89 -2.00
C ILE A 11 3.53 4.98 -2.37
N ALA A 12 3.07 6.11 -2.93
CA ALA A 12 3.95 7.26 -3.16
C ALA A 12 4.53 7.78 -1.83
N ASN A 13 3.71 7.88 -0.79
CA ASN A 13 4.12 8.32 0.54
C ASN A 13 5.06 7.32 1.23
N ALA A 14 4.94 6.02 0.95
CA ALA A 14 5.93 5.03 1.39
C ALA A 14 7.32 5.35 0.81
N ALA A 15 7.39 5.72 -0.47
CA ALA A 15 8.64 6.14 -1.12
C ALA A 15 9.20 7.43 -0.52
N LEU A 16 8.33 8.42 -0.25
CA LEU A 16 8.75 9.66 0.42
C LEU A 16 9.25 9.40 1.85
N SER A 17 8.62 8.47 2.58
CA SER A 17 9.04 8.11 3.94
C SER A 17 10.40 7.41 3.94
N ARG A 18 10.63 6.50 2.98
CA ARG A 18 11.93 5.88 2.72
C ARG A 18 13.00 6.93 2.45
N ASP A 19 12.73 7.88 1.55
CA ASP A 19 13.67 8.94 1.16
C ASP A 19 13.95 9.91 2.33
N ALA A 20 13.02 10.03 3.28
CA ALA A 20 13.20 10.75 4.54
C ALA A 20 13.95 9.94 5.63
N GLY A 21 14.41 8.72 5.33
CA GLY A 21 15.24 7.89 6.20
C GLY A 21 14.49 6.84 7.02
N MET A 22 13.19 6.61 6.76
CA MET A 22 12.47 5.50 7.39
C MET A 22 12.99 4.16 6.86
N SER A 23 13.24 3.20 7.74
CA SER A 23 13.65 1.85 7.33
C SER A 23 12.45 1.04 6.83
N SER A 24 12.72 0.05 5.97
CA SER A 24 11.70 -0.91 5.52
C SER A 24 11.05 -1.62 6.69
N GLU A 25 11.83 -2.12 7.64
CA GLU A 25 11.33 -2.81 8.85
C GLU A 25 10.36 -1.93 9.66
N ALA A 26 10.69 -0.64 9.84
CA ALA A 26 9.83 0.27 10.59
C ALA A 26 8.52 0.58 9.85
N PHE A 27 8.58 0.84 8.54
CA PHE A 27 7.38 1.13 7.75
C PHE A 27 6.48 -0.09 7.63
N ILE A 28 7.04 -1.23 7.23
CA ILE A 28 6.31 -2.49 7.02
C ILE A 28 5.75 -3.01 8.34
N GLY A 29 6.53 -2.98 9.43
CA GLY A 29 6.05 -3.40 10.74
C GLY A 29 4.85 -2.57 11.22
N ARG A 30 4.90 -1.24 11.07
CA ARG A 30 3.76 -0.37 11.38
C ARG A 30 2.53 -0.72 10.54
N MET A 31 2.71 -0.95 9.24
CA MET A 31 1.63 -1.29 8.34
C MET A 31 0.96 -2.61 8.70
N GLU A 32 1.74 -3.64 9.07
CA GLU A 32 1.22 -4.93 9.55
C GLU A 32 0.47 -4.78 10.88
N GLU A 33 0.97 -3.94 11.81
CA GLU A 33 0.26 -3.60 13.05
C GLU A 33 -1.09 -2.91 12.77
N ASP A 34 -1.13 -1.99 11.80
CA ASP A 34 -2.35 -1.28 11.42
C ASP A 34 -3.40 -2.23 10.83
N PHE A 35 -2.99 -3.21 10.00
CA PHE A 35 -3.88 -4.26 9.49
C PHE A 35 -4.51 -5.08 10.62
N ILE A 36 -3.70 -5.53 11.56
CA ILE A 36 -4.17 -6.27 12.76
C ILE A 36 -5.15 -5.42 13.57
N ALA A 37 -4.90 -4.11 13.70
CA ALA A 37 -5.76 -3.22 14.45
C ALA A 37 -7.14 -3.05 13.80
N ILE A 38 -7.20 -3.00 12.46
CA ILE A 38 -8.45 -2.75 11.74
C ILE A 38 -9.24 -4.02 11.37
N GLN A 39 -8.64 -5.21 11.49
CA GLN A 39 -9.31 -6.48 11.20
C GLN A 39 -10.58 -6.73 12.05
N GLY A 40 -10.75 -6.01 13.17
CA GLY A 40 -11.93 -6.09 14.01
C GLY A 40 -13.15 -5.33 13.48
N PHE A 41 -12.97 -4.41 12.53
CA PHE A 41 -14.06 -3.65 11.92
C PHE A 41 -14.72 -4.44 10.78
N PRO A 42 -16.01 -4.20 10.47
CA PRO A 42 -16.64 -4.69 9.25
C PRO A 42 -15.82 -4.34 7.99
N SER A 43 -15.73 -5.25 7.02
CA SER A 43 -14.84 -5.08 5.86
C SER A 43 -15.22 -3.88 5.00
N GLU A 44 -16.50 -3.53 4.93
CA GLU A 44 -17.00 -2.34 4.22
C GLU A 44 -16.56 -1.00 4.85
N LEU A 45 -16.07 -1.03 6.09
CA LEU A 45 -15.55 0.14 6.80
C LEU A 45 -14.01 0.20 6.78
N ARG A 46 -13.33 -0.85 6.32
CA ARG A 46 -11.87 -0.87 6.21
C ARG A 46 -11.47 -0.17 4.92
N TRP A 47 -10.57 0.79 5.04
CA TRP A 47 -9.97 1.42 3.87
C TRP A 47 -9.02 0.41 3.21
N PHE A 48 -9.25 0.15 1.92
CA PHE A 48 -8.42 -0.67 1.04
C PHE A 48 -8.33 -2.15 1.39
N VAL A 49 -8.03 -2.53 2.64
CA VAL A 49 -7.80 -3.91 3.08
C VAL A 49 -9.08 -4.61 3.56
N ARG A 50 -9.94 -4.98 2.60
CA ARG A 50 -11.24 -5.60 2.90
C ARG A 50 -11.13 -7.10 3.13
N ASP A 51 -10.15 -7.73 2.50
CA ASP A 51 -9.85 -9.15 2.57
C ASP A 51 -8.34 -9.43 2.55
N PRO A 52 -7.91 -10.69 2.76
CA PRO A 52 -6.48 -11.04 2.77
C PRO A 52 -5.75 -10.80 1.45
N ASP A 53 -6.45 -10.78 0.31
CA ASP A 53 -5.84 -10.52 -0.99
C ASP A 53 -5.50 -9.03 -1.12
N ASP A 54 -6.36 -8.15 -0.60
CA ASP A 54 -6.08 -6.70 -0.49
C ASP A 54 -4.90 -6.40 0.42
N GLU A 55 -4.84 -7.05 1.59
CA GLU A 55 -3.72 -6.93 2.53
C GLU A 55 -2.41 -7.32 1.85
N SER A 56 -2.40 -8.49 1.20
CA SER A 56 -1.22 -9.00 0.48
C SER A 56 -0.79 -8.05 -0.63
N PHE A 57 -1.74 -7.58 -1.44
CA PHE A 57 -1.47 -6.66 -2.56
C PHE A 57 -0.85 -5.34 -2.10
N LEU A 58 -1.41 -4.71 -1.07
CA LEU A 58 -0.89 -3.43 -0.56
C LEU A 58 0.47 -3.63 0.12
N LEU A 59 0.63 -4.70 0.89
CA LEU A 59 1.87 -5.04 1.61
C LEU A 59 3.02 -5.33 0.66
N GLU A 60 2.80 -6.14 -0.37
CA GLU A 60 3.81 -6.45 -1.39
C GLU A 60 4.23 -5.19 -2.15
N SER A 61 3.26 -4.33 -2.48
CA SER A 61 3.53 -3.04 -3.13
C SER A 61 4.37 -2.12 -2.25
N ALA A 62 4.11 -2.07 -0.94
CA ALA A 62 4.92 -1.31 -0.01
C ALA A 62 6.33 -1.92 0.13
N ARG A 63 6.47 -3.26 0.18
CA ARG A 63 7.78 -3.93 0.22
C ARG A 63 8.61 -3.61 -1.03
N GLU A 64 7.97 -3.58 -2.19
CA GLU A 64 8.61 -3.26 -3.48
C GLU A 64 9.23 -1.85 -3.50
N VAL A 65 8.56 -0.87 -2.87
CA VAL A 65 9.10 0.49 -2.70
C VAL A 65 10.47 0.49 -2.01
N PHE A 66 10.66 -0.36 -1.00
CA PHE A 66 11.93 -0.44 -0.28
C PHE A 66 12.95 -1.35 -0.97
N ALA A 67 12.50 -2.41 -1.64
CA ALA A 67 13.36 -3.36 -2.34
C ALA A 67 13.99 -2.75 -3.61
N HIS A 68 13.23 -1.93 -4.34
CA HIS A 68 13.66 -1.28 -5.58
C HIS A 68 13.47 0.24 -5.48
N PRO A 69 14.40 0.97 -4.84
CA PRO A 69 14.25 2.40 -4.64
C PRO A 69 14.15 3.17 -5.96
N GLY A 70 12.99 3.82 -6.17
CA GLY A 70 12.72 4.69 -7.30
C GLY A 70 11.92 5.92 -6.89
N ALA A 71 11.63 6.79 -7.86
CA ALA A 71 10.83 7.99 -7.61
C ALA A 71 9.42 7.65 -7.10
N ALA A 72 8.90 8.42 -6.15
CA ALA A 72 7.56 8.23 -5.59
C ALA A 72 6.47 8.16 -6.66
N GLU A 73 6.54 9.03 -7.68
CA GLU A 73 5.59 9.04 -8.79
C GLU A 73 5.64 7.77 -9.64
N SER A 74 6.83 7.14 -9.78
CA SER A 74 6.94 5.86 -10.49
C SER A 74 6.19 4.75 -9.73
N HIS A 75 6.39 4.65 -8.42
CA HIS A 75 5.69 3.66 -7.61
C HIS A 75 4.17 3.93 -7.57
N ARG A 76 3.76 5.21 -7.50
CA ARG A 76 2.36 5.64 -7.62
C ARG A 76 1.72 5.09 -8.89
N GLN A 77 2.33 5.36 -10.05
CA GLN A 77 1.78 4.98 -11.35
C GLN A 77 1.70 3.46 -11.51
N THR A 78 2.76 2.74 -11.12
CA THR A 78 2.79 1.27 -11.15
C THR A 78 1.67 0.67 -10.30
N PHE A 79 1.49 1.16 -9.06
CA PHE A 79 0.42 0.68 -8.18
C PHE A 79 -0.96 1.00 -8.74
N LEU A 80 -1.17 2.24 -9.20
CA LEU A 80 -2.47 2.67 -9.74
C LEU A 80 -2.89 1.79 -10.92
N GLN A 81 -1.96 1.51 -11.85
CA GLN A 81 -2.22 0.65 -12.98
C GLN A 81 -2.62 -0.77 -12.53
N ALA A 82 -1.81 -1.39 -11.66
CA ALA A 82 -2.08 -2.74 -11.16
C ALA A 82 -3.41 -2.84 -10.39
N CYS A 83 -3.73 -1.82 -9.57
CA CYS A 83 -4.99 -1.78 -8.81
C CYS A 83 -6.21 -1.64 -9.73
N VAL A 84 -6.12 -0.80 -10.77
CA VAL A 84 -7.19 -0.66 -11.77
C VAL A 84 -7.39 -1.94 -12.56
N GLU A 85 -6.31 -2.63 -12.93
CA GLU A 85 -6.39 -3.94 -13.59
C GLU A 85 -7.05 -5.00 -12.69
N ARG A 86 -6.68 -5.05 -11.41
CA ARG A 86 -7.27 -5.98 -10.42
C ARG A 86 -8.76 -5.76 -10.20
N MET A 87 -9.26 -4.51 -10.26
CA MET A 87 -10.70 -4.23 -10.16
C MET A 87 -11.50 -4.61 -11.43
N ALA A 88 -10.84 -4.76 -12.57
CA ALA A 88 -11.49 -5.03 -13.85
C ALA A 88 -11.64 -6.53 -14.16
N GLY A 89 -10.97 -7.39 -13.40
CA GLY A 89 -11.09 -8.85 -13.43
C GLY A 89 -12.07 -9.36 -12.38
#